data_AF-A0A3D6C2Z8-F1
#
_entry.id   AF-A0A3D6C2Z8-F1
#
_cell.length_a   1.000
_cell.length_b   1.000
_cell.length_c   1.000
_cell.angle_alpha   90.00
_cell.angle_beta   90.00
_cell.angle_gamma   90.00
#
_symmetry.space_group_name_H-M   'P 1'
#
loop_
_entity.id
_entity.type
_entity.pdbx_description
1 polymer ?
#
loop_
_entity_poly.entity_id
_entity_poly.type
_entity_poly.pdbx_seq_one_letter_code
_entity_poly.pdbx_strand_id
1 'polypeptide(L)'
;RRYIAGSTGIKQIKDSSANKGGVFSSAVAEVLTAFLFEEDYEKRLLEDVNTRWALIRDIMNLVSEYAAAETAMLIKIHEAEPSVPLFELSEKTSEQIFAFMDVVGENLDKVVANEALLWEVLKTYVPAVLVKSLGREAILNIMNAEKLVAYRNAIIKKKMASLAFYKHGENWETYAADAAADFIGAMTVLFECS
;
A
#
# COMPACT_ATOMS: atom_id res chain seq x y z
N ARG A 1 16.30 24.39 5.43
CA ARG A 1 15.84 23.03 5.82
C ARG A 1 16.86 22.32 6.70
N ARG A 2 18.09 22.05 6.25
CA ARG A 2 19.14 21.39 7.06
C ARG A 2 19.47 22.09 8.39
N TYR A 3 19.68 23.41 8.39
CA TYR A 3 19.91 24.16 9.63
C TYR A 3 18.77 23.97 10.64
N ILE A 4 17.52 24.07 10.18
CA ILE A 4 16.32 23.85 11.03
C ILE A 4 16.29 22.41 11.55
N ALA A 5 16.54 21.42 10.69
CA ALA A 5 16.53 20.01 11.08
C ALA A 5 17.64 19.65 12.08
N GLY A 6 18.83 20.26 11.96
CA GLY A 6 19.97 19.96 12.83
C GLY A 6 20.12 20.86 14.06
N SER A 7 19.48 22.03 14.08
CA SER A 7 19.65 23.04 15.15
C SER A 7 18.37 23.33 15.92
N THR A 8 17.26 22.67 15.60
CA THR A 8 15.96 22.83 16.27
C THR A 8 15.29 21.47 16.48
N GLY A 9 14.26 21.40 17.33
CA GLY A 9 13.42 20.21 17.50
C GLY A 9 12.33 20.03 16.43
N ILE A 10 12.32 20.83 15.36
CA ILE A 10 11.26 20.82 14.35
C ILE A 10 11.47 19.66 13.35
N LYS A 11 10.61 18.65 13.42
CA LYS A 11 10.56 17.53 12.48
C LYS A 11 9.97 17.98 11.14
N GLN A 12 10.66 17.68 10.04
CA GLN A 12 10.26 18.04 8.67
C GLN A 12 10.13 16.77 7.83
N ILE A 13 8.95 16.52 7.27
CA ILE A 13 8.67 15.44 6.31
C ILE A 13 8.37 16.07 4.95
N LYS A 14 8.82 15.42 3.87
CA LYS A 14 8.59 15.93 2.51
C LYS A 14 7.12 15.83 2.11
N ASP A 15 6.67 16.79 1.29
CA ASP A 15 5.32 16.87 0.75
C ASP A 15 4.92 15.60 0.00
N SER A 16 5.82 15.02 -0.79
CA SER A 16 5.63 13.77 -1.54
C SER A 16 5.31 12.55 -0.65
N SER A 17 5.56 12.64 0.66
CA SER A 17 5.12 11.65 1.64
C SER A 17 3.85 12.12 2.35
N ALA A 18 3.82 13.38 2.78
CA ALA A 18 2.67 13.95 3.52
C ALA A 18 1.36 14.03 2.70
N ASN A 19 1.41 14.05 1.37
CA ASN A 19 0.24 14.19 0.50
C ASN A 19 -0.27 12.87 -0.13
N LYS A 20 0.33 11.72 0.19
CA LYS A 20 -0.02 10.42 -0.42
C LYS A 20 -1.48 10.00 -0.19
N GLY A 21 -2.11 10.49 0.89
CA GLY A 21 -3.50 10.19 1.23
C GLY A 21 -4.51 10.62 0.15
N GLY A 22 -4.29 11.78 -0.50
CA GLY A 22 -5.17 12.24 -1.59
C GLY A 22 -5.08 11.35 -2.83
N VAL A 23 -3.86 10.99 -3.22
CA VAL A 23 -3.60 10.08 -4.35
C VAL A 23 -4.15 8.68 -4.09
N PHE A 24 -4.03 8.19 -2.86
CA PHE A 24 -4.61 6.91 -2.46
C PHE A 24 -6.14 6.95 -2.52
N SER A 25 -6.75 8.01 -2.00
CA SER A 25 -8.20 8.16 -1.95
C SER A 25 -8.81 8.19 -3.35
N SER A 26 -8.25 8.94 -4.31
CA SER A 26 -8.76 8.92 -5.69
C SER A 26 -8.60 7.55 -6.36
N ALA A 27 -7.46 6.88 -6.17
CA ALA A 27 -7.23 5.56 -6.75
C ALA A 27 -8.19 4.48 -6.21
N VAL A 28 -8.59 4.56 -4.95
CA VAL A 28 -9.46 3.55 -4.30
C VAL A 28 -10.94 3.94 -4.35
N ALA A 29 -11.26 5.15 -3.93
CA ALA A 29 -12.64 5.64 -3.83
C ALA A 29 -13.32 5.78 -5.18
N GLU A 30 -12.56 6.19 -6.21
CA GLU A 30 -13.10 6.45 -7.53
C GLU A 30 -12.75 5.31 -8.49
N VAL A 31 -11.46 5.07 -8.73
CA VAL A 31 -11.01 4.16 -9.79
C VAL A 31 -11.29 2.69 -9.47
N LEU A 32 -10.82 2.19 -8.32
CA LEU A 32 -11.09 0.80 -7.92
C LEU A 32 -12.59 0.56 -7.79
N THR A 33 -13.31 1.47 -7.13
CA THR A 33 -14.74 1.32 -6.88
C THR A 33 -15.54 1.31 -8.18
N ALA A 34 -15.17 2.12 -9.17
CA ALA A 34 -15.76 2.08 -10.51
C ALA A 34 -15.49 0.74 -11.22
N PHE A 35 -14.29 0.19 -11.12
CA PHE A 35 -14.00 -1.13 -11.69
C PHE A 35 -14.76 -2.26 -11.00
N LEU A 36 -14.92 -2.20 -9.68
CA LEU A 36 -15.58 -3.24 -8.90
C LEU A 36 -17.10 -3.24 -9.05
N PHE A 37 -17.72 -2.08 -9.25
CA PHE A 37 -19.16 -1.98 -9.48
C PHE A 37 -19.55 -1.93 -10.95
N GLU A 38 -18.61 -1.69 -11.87
CA GLU A 38 -18.87 -1.62 -13.31
C GLU A 38 -20.11 -0.75 -13.63
N GLU A 39 -21.10 -1.28 -14.36
CA GLU A 39 -22.34 -0.57 -14.73
C GLU A 39 -23.24 -0.24 -13.52
N ASP A 40 -23.04 -0.95 -12.40
CA ASP A 40 -23.82 -0.83 -11.18
C ASP A 40 -23.32 0.34 -10.29
N TYR A 41 -22.24 1.04 -10.68
CA TYR A 41 -21.58 2.06 -9.84
C TYR A 41 -22.53 3.15 -9.31
N GLU A 42 -23.32 3.77 -10.18
CA GLU A 42 -24.24 4.84 -9.78
C GLU A 42 -25.27 4.34 -8.76
N LYS A 43 -25.86 3.17 -9.02
CA LYS A 43 -26.82 2.54 -8.12
C LYS A 43 -26.20 2.18 -6.77
N ARG A 44 -25.00 1.59 -6.77
CA ARG A 44 -24.33 1.09 -5.57
C ARG A 44 -23.66 2.17 -4.73
N LEU A 45 -23.42 3.36 -5.28
CA LEU A 45 -22.71 4.43 -4.58
C LEU A 45 -23.51 5.74 -4.46
N LEU A 46 -24.31 6.11 -5.46
CA LEU A 46 -25.15 7.31 -5.39
C LEU A 46 -26.45 7.04 -4.63
N GLU A 47 -27.10 5.93 -4.94
CA GLU A 47 -28.41 5.59 -4.37
C GLU A 47 -28.29 4.86 -3.01
N ASP A 48 -27.27 4.00 -2.85
CA ASP A 48 -26.99 3.33 -1.58
C ASP A 48 -26.11 4.19 -0.65
N VAL A 49 -26.79 5.03 0.14
CA VAL A 49 -26.18 5.91 1.14
C VAL A 49 -25.36 5.14 2.18
N ASN A 50 -25.78 3.94 2.57
CA ASN A 50 -25.09 3.17 3.60
C ASN A 50 -23.74 2.64 3.08
N THR A 51 -23.73 2.08 1.88
CA THR A 51 -22.50 1.63 1.22
C THR A 51 -21.55 2.80 1.00
N ARG A 52 -22.06 3.97 0.58
CA ARG A 52 -21.22 5.18 0.40
C ARG A 52 -20.56 5.63 1.71
N TRP A 53 -21.31 5.74 2.81
CA TRP A 53 -20.72 6.16 4.09
C TRP A 53 -19.73 5.15 4.64
N ALA A 54 -20.03 3.85 4.50
CA ALA A 54 -19.11 2.80 4.89
C ALA A 54 -17.82 2.85 4.05
N LEU A 55 -17.92 3.11 2.75
CA LEU A 55 -16.75 3.27 1.87
C LEU A 55 -15.88 4.46 2.30
N ILE A 56 -16.48 5.63 2.53
CA ILE A 56 -15.76 6.83 2.99
C ILE A 56 -14.99 6.53 4.29
N ARG A 57 -15.65 5.88 5.25
CA ARG A 57 -15.02 5.51 6.52
C ARG A 57 -13.86 4.54 6.32
N ASP A 58 -14.05 3.50 5.51
CA ASP A 58 -13.00 2.52 5.24
C ASP A 58 -11.78 3.16 4.55
N ILE A 59 -11.99 4.08 3.60
CA ILE A 59 -10.91 4.84 2.97
C ILE A 59 -10.17 5.72 3.99
N MET A 60 -10.91 6.46 4.83
CA MET A 60 -10.30 7.29 5.88
C MET A 60 -9.45 6.46 6.83
N ASN A 61 -9.94 5.28 7.23
CA ASN A 61 -9.20 4.35 8.09
C ASN A 61 -7.92 3.88 7.39
N LEU A 62 -8.01 3.41 6.15
CA LEU A 62 -6.84 2.98 5.36
C LEU A 62 -5.81 4.11 5.22
N VAL A 63 -6.24 5.34 4.91
CA VAL A 63 -5.34 6.51 4.84
C VAL A 63 -4.64 6.74 6.17
N SER A 64 -5.38 6.71 7.29
CA SER A 64 -4.82 6.92 8.63
C SER A 64 -3.84 5.82 9.02
N GLU A 65 -4.15 4.56 8.72
CA GLU A 65 -3.30 3.40 9.01
C GLU A 65 -1.98 3.47 8.24
N TYR A 66 -2.03 3.74 6.94
CA TYR A 66 -0.81 3.83 6.13
C TYR A 66 0.02 5.06 6.46
N ALA A 67 -0.61 6.21 6.74
CA ALA A 67 0.10 7.39 7.19
C ALA A 67 0.80 7.17 8.55
N ALA A 68 0.13 6.49 9.48
CA ALA A 68 0.71 6.13 10.77
C ALA A 68 1.88 5.14 10.60
N ALA A 69 1.72 4.10 9.77
CA ALA A 69 2.76 3.11 9.52
C ALA A 69 4.02 3.73 8.89
N GLU A 70 3.86 4.55 7.85
CA GLU A 70 4.97 5.25 7.20
C GLU A 70 5.66 6.23 8.16
N THR A 71 4.87 7.01 8.92
CA THR A 71 5.41 7.98 9.88
C THR A 71 6.17 7.28 11.01
N ALA A 72 5.61 6.20 11.57
CA ALA A 72 6.25 5.42 12.62
C ALA A 72 7.57 4.81 12.14
N MET A 73 7.60 4.25 10.93
CA MET A 73 8.81 3.74 10.30
C MET A 73 9.86 4.85 10.13
N LEU A 74 9.48 6.03 9.59
CA LEU A 74 10.43 7.13 9.38
C LEU A 74 11.02 7.65 10.69
N ILE A 75 10.20 7.77 11.74
CA ILE A 75 10.65 8.19 13.06
C ILE A 75 11.65 7.19 13.62
N LYS A 76 11.34 5.89 13.53
CA LYS A 76 12.22 4.81 13.98
C LYS A 76 13.59 4.81 13.30
N ILE A 77 13.61 4.91 11.97
CA ILE A 77 14.87 5.00 11.20
C ILE A 77 15.65 6.25 11.62
N HIS A 78 14.98 7.38 11.79
CA HIS A 78 15.63 8.62 12.24
C HIS A 78 16.16 8.53 13.68
N GLU A 79 15.46 7.83 14.58
CA GLU A 79 15.92 7.63 15.95
C GLU A 79 17.16 6.73 16.00
N ALA A 80 17.27 5.76 15.09
CA ALA A 80 18.47 4.94 14.92
C ALA A 80 19.65 5.70 14.27
N GLU A 81 19.37 6.60 13.33
CA GLU A 81 20.38 7.45 12.68
C GLU A 81 19.98 8.95 12.68
N PRO A 82 20.10 9.64 13.84
CA PRO A 82 19.63 11.04 13.98
C PRO A 82 20.37 12.06 13.12
N SER A 83 21.55 11.69 12.60
CA SER A 83 22.36 12.53 11.71
C SER A 83 21.69 12.76 10.35
N VAL A 84 20.77 11.88 9.92
CA VAL A 84 20.05 12.01 8.66
C VAL A 84 18.68 12.66 8.91
N PRO A 85 18.40 13.85 8.34
CA PRO A 85 17.11 14.51 8.53
C PRO A 85 15.94 13.70 7.97
N LEU A 86 14.78 13.75 8.66
CA LEU A 86 13.54 13.07 8.25
C LEU A 86 13.11 13.35 6.80
N PHE A 87 13.32 14.57 6.28
CA PHE A 87 12.95 14.88 4.90
C PHE A 87 13.85 14.16 3.88
N GLU A 88 15.14 13.96 4.18
CA GLU A 88 16.05 13.17 3.34
C GLU A 88 15.74 11.68 3.46
N LEU A 89 15.42 11.20 4.67
CA LEU A 89 14.96 9.82 4.87
C LEU A 89 13.70 9.54 4.05
N SER A 90 12.71 10.43 4.05
CA SER A 90 11.47 10.23 3.30
C SER A 90 11.66 10.09 1.77
N GLU A 91 12.72 10.68 1.22
CA GLU A 91 13.13 10.49 -0.18
C GLU A 91 13.80 9.12 -0.36
N LYS A 92 14.81 8.81 0.46
CA LYS A 92 15.56 7.54 0.41
C LYS A 92 14.64 6.33 0.58
N THR A 93 13.72 6.36 1.54
CA THR A 93 12.78 5.26 1.75
C THR A 93 11.85 5.08 0.56
N SER A 94 11.47 6.18 -0.12
CA SER A 94 10.67 6.09 -1.35
C SER A 94 11.45 5.42 -2.47
N GLU A 95 12.75 5.74 -2.63
CA GLU A 95 13.63 5.07 -3.61
C GLU A 95 13.80 3.58 -3.31
N GLN A 96 13.95 3.20 -2.04
CA GLN A 96 14.03 1.79 -1.63
C GLN A 96 12.72 1.04 -1.90
N ILE A 97 11.57 1.68 -1.64
CA ILE A 97 10.26 1.12 -2.01
C ILE A 97 10.17 0.91 -3.53
N PHE A 98 10.59 1.89 -4.34
CA PHE A 98 10.58 1.75 -5.80
C PHE A 98 11.51 0.62 -6.28
N ALA A 99 12.72 0.52 -5.74
CA ALA A 99 13.63 -0.58 -6.06
C ALA A 99 13.01 -1.94 -5.72
N PHE A 100 12.30 -2.05 -4.59
CA PHE A 100 11.62 -3.29 -4.24
C PHE A 100 10.37 -3.56 -5.09
N MET A 101 9.70 -2.53 -5.61
CA MET A 101 8.62 -2.72 -6.57
C MET A 101 9.09 -3.44 -7.84
N ASP A 102 10.35 -3.24 -8.25
CA ASP A 102 10.96 -3.96 -9.37
C ASP A 102 11.16 -5.44 -9.03
N VAL A 103 11.67 -5.75 -7.83
CA VAL A 103 11.79 -7.14 -7.31
C VAL A 103 10.43 -7.85 -7.26
N VAL A 104 9.38 -7.16 -6.80
CA VAL A 104 8.01 -7.69 -6.83
C VAL A 104 7.55 -7.90 -8.28
N GLY A 105 7.92 -7.00 -9.19
CA GLY A 105 7.63 -7.13 -10.62
C GLY A 105 8.24 -8.37 -11.26
N GLU A 106 9.49 -8.69 -10.92
CA GLU A 106 10.20 -9.89 -11.40
C GLU A 106 9.56 -11.20 -10.90
N ASN A 107 8.85 -11.15 -9.75
CA ASN A 107 8.21 -12.30 -9.14
C ASN A 107 6.68 -12.31 -9.29
N LEU A 108 6.14 -11.39 -10.09
CA LEU A 108 4.70 -11.15 -10.14
C LEU A 108 3.89 -12.36 -10.60
N ASP A 109 4.42 -13.13 -11.55
CA ASP A 109 3.76 -14.36 -12.03
C ASP A 109 3.58 -15.39 -10.90
N LYS A 110 4.57 -15.49 -10.00
CA LYS A 110 4.48 -16.39 -8.84
C LYS A 110 3.43 -15.91 -7.83
N VAL A 111 3.31 -14.60 -7.64
CA VAL A 111 2.27 -14.00 -6.78
C VAL A 111 0.88 -14.26 -7.35
N VAL A 112 0.68 -14.00 -8.64
CA VAL A 112 -0.63 -14.16 -9.29
C VAL A 112 -1.03 -15.64 -9.39
N ALA A 113 -0.07 -16.56 -9.55
CA ALA A 113 -0.33 -18.00 -9.53
C ALA A 113 -0.71 -18.52 -8.13
N ASN A 114 -0.33 -17.82 -7.07
CA ASN A 114 -0.73 -18.15 -5.70
C ASN A 114 -1.98 -17.35 -5.31
N GLU A 115 -3.16 -17.89 -5.60
CA GLU A 115 -4.44 -17.20 -5.37
C GLU A 115 -4.65 -16.81 -3.90
N ALA A 116 -4.18 -17.61 -2.95
CA ALA A 116 -4.30 -17.31 -1.52
C ALA A 116 -3.50 -16.04 -1.15
N LEU A 117 -2.25 -15.97 -1.61
CA LEU A 117 -1.41 -14.78 -1.40
C LEU A 117 -1.97 -13.57 -2.15
N LEU A 118 -2.38 -13.75 -3.41
CA LEU A 118 -3.00 -12.71 -4.22
C LEU A 118 -4.22 -12.11 -3.51
N TRP A 119 -5.07 -12.96 -2.94
CA TRP A 119 -6.25 -12.53 -2.20
C TRP A 119 -5.89 -11.69 -0.98
N GLU A 120 -4.95 -12.14 -0.14
CA GLU A 120 -4.56 -11.36 1.04
C GLU A 120 -4.00 -9.99 0.65
N VAL A 121 -3.22 -9.93 -0.43
CA VAL A 121 -2.71 -8.66 -0.95
C VAL A 121 -3.85 -7.74 -1.40
N LEU A 122 -4.79 -8.25 -2.21
CA LEU A 122 -5.93 -7.45 -2.68
C LEU A 122 -6.83 -7.02 -1.51
N LYS A 123 -7.05 -7.90 -0.53
CA LYS A 123 -7.89 -7.63 0.64
C LYS A 123 -7.35 -6.49 1.50
N THR A 124 -6.03 -6.29 1.57
CA THR A 124 -5.45 -5.10 2.25
C THR A 124 -5.65 -3.80 1.46
N TYR A 125 -5.91 -3.89 0.15
CA TYR A 125 -6.11 -2.73 -0.73
C TYR A 125 -7.58 -2.36 -0.89
N VAL A 126 -8.46 -3.37 -1.00
CA VAL A 126 -9.89 -3.20 -1.25
C VAL A 126 -10.60 -2.85 0.06
N PRO A 127 -11.38 -1.75 0.12
CA PRO A 127 -12.18 -1.39 1.30
C PRO A 127 -13.07 -2.54 1.79
N ALA A 128 -13.13 -2.72 3.11
CA ALA A 128 -13.83 -3.84 3.74
C ALA A 128 -15.32 -3.92 3.36
N VAL A 129 -15.99 -2.79 3.18
CA VAL A 129 -17.37 -2.73 2.70
C VAL A 129 -17.53 -3.34 1.31
N LEU A 130 -16.55 -3.15 0.40
CA LEU A 130 -16.58 -3.70 -0.96
C LEU A 130 -16.27 -5.21 -0.93
N VAL A 131 -15.33 -5.63 -0.08
CA VAL A 131 -15.09 -7.06 0.18
C VAL A 131 -16.35 -7.74 0.69
N LYS A 132 -17.07 -7.11 1.63
CA LYS A 132 -18.31 -7.64 2.20
C LYS A 132 -19.46 -7.69 1.19
N SER A 133 -19.57 -6.70 0.31
CA SER A 133 -20.69 -6.59 -0.62
C SER A 133 -20.54 -7.46 -1.87
N LEU A 134 -19.32 -7.58 -2.41
CA LEU A 134 -19.03 -8.32 -3.64
C LEU A 134 -18.54 -9.74 -3.36
N GLY A 135 -17.78 -9.92 -2.28
CA GLY A 135 -17.13 -11.20 -1.97
C GLY A 135 -15.83 -11.43 -2.74
N ARG A 136 -15.02 -12.36 -2.22
CA ARG A 136 -13.70 -12.73 -2.76
C ARG A 136 -13.74 -13.10 -4.24
N GLU A 137 -14.62 -14.03 -4.61
CA GLU A 137 -14.65 -14.59 -5.97
C GLU A 137 -14.97 -13.52 -7.02
N ALA A 138 -15.95 -12.65 -6.76
CA ALA A 138 -16.29 -11.58 -7.67
C ALA A 138 -15.12 -10.60 -7.85
N ILE A 139 -14.47 -10.21 -6.74
CA ILE A 139 -13.31 -9.31 -6.79
C ILE A 139 -12.15 -9.95 -7.55
N LEU A 140 -11.82 -11.22 -7.29
CA LEU A 140 -10.76 -11.93 -8.01
C LEU A 140 -11.06 -12.02 -9.50
N ASN A 141 -12.30 -12.37 -9.87
CA ASN A 141 -12.71 -12.44 -11.28
C ASN A 141 -12.57 -11.09 -11.99
N ILE A 142 -13.06 -10.01 -11.37
CA ILE A 142 -12.93 -8.66 -11.93
C ILE A 142 -11.45 -8.28 -12.07
N MET A 143 -10.66 -8.41 -10.99
CA MET A 143 -9.26 -8.00 -10.97
C MET A 143 -8.37 -8.84 -11.89
N ASN A 144 -8.76 -10.07 -12.21
CA ASN A 144 -8.06 -10.96 -13.15
C ASN A 144 -8.53 -10.79 -14.60
N ALA A 145 -9.57 -9.99 -14.86
CA ALA A 145 -9.98 -9.68 -16.22
C ALA A 145 -8.85 -9.00 -17.01
N GLU A 146 -8.69 -9.36 -18.29
CA GLU A 146 -7.60 -8.87 -19.15
C GLU A 146 -7.44 -7.34 -19.10
N LYS A 147 -8.57 -6.61 -19.14
CA LYS A 147 -8.62 -5.14 -19.07
C LYS A 147 -8.06 -4.54 -17.78
N LEU A 148 -8.01 -5.32 -16.68
CA LEU A 148 -7.56 -4.87 -15.36
C LEU A 148 -6.22 -5.46 -14.91
N VAL A 149 -5.61 -6.37 -15.68
CA VAL A 149 -4.32 -7.00 -15.33
C VAL A 149 -3.26 -5.95 -15.02
N ALA A 150 -3.13 -4.91 -15.85
CA ALA A 150 -2.15 -3.85 -15.61
C ALA A 150 -2.40 -3.08 -14.31
N TYR A 151 -3.66 -2.79 -14.00
CA TYR A 151 -4.08 -2.10 -12.77
C TYR A 151 -3.84 -2.97 -11.53
N ARG A 152 -4.27 -4.24 -11.56
CA ARG A 152 -4.01 -5.24 -10.52
C ARG A 152 -2.52 -5.35 -10.24
N ASN A 153 -1.71 -5.50 -11.29
CA ASN A 153 -0.26 -5.64 -11.19
C ASN A 153 0.40 -4.40 -10.55
N ALA A 154 -0.07 -3.20 -10.88
CA ALA A 154 0.42 -1.97 -10.26
C ALA A 154 0.10 -1.90 -8.77
N ILE A 155 -1.11 -2.33 -8.36
CA ILE A 155 -1.52 -2.41 -6.95
C ILE A 155 -0.64 -3.40 -6.20
N ILE A 156 -0.47 -4.62 -6.71
CA ILE A 156 0.34 -5.67 -6.08
C ILE A 156 1.75 -5.16 -5.80
N LYS A 157 2.44 -4.65 -6.83
CA LYS A 157 3.80 -4.12 -6.70
C LYS A 157 3.89 -3.05 -5.62
N LYS A 158 3.00 -2.04 -5.71
CA LYS A 158 3.01 -0.92 -4.77
C LYS A 158 2.71 -1.37 -3.34
N LYS A 159 1.72 -2.24 -3.14
CA LYS A 159 1.30 -2.67 -1.81
C LYS A 159 2.31 -3.56 -1.13
N MET A 160 2.80 -4.59 -1.82
CA MET A 160 3.82 -5.47 -1.27
C MET A 160 5.08 -4.68 -0.88
N ALA A 161 5.59 -3.83 -1.77
CA ALA A 161 6.80 -3.05 -1.50
C ALA A 161 6.63 -2.05 -0.35
N SER A 162 5.51 -1.31 -0.33
CA SER A 162 5.28 -0.33 0.73
C SER A 162 5.11 -1.01 2.09
N LEU A 163 4.33 -2.08 2.17
CA LEU A 163 4.10 -2.79 3.44
C LEU A 163 5.34 -3.50 3.94
N ALA A 164 6.12 -4.13 3.05
CA ALA A 164 7.41 -4.70 3.38
C ALA A 164 8.32 -3.64 4.03
N PHE A 165 8.44 -2.48 3.40
CA PHE A 165 9.30 -1.42 3.90
C PHE A 165 8.77 -0.82 5.21
N TYR A 166 7.47 -0.57 5.33
CA TYR A 166 6.88 -0.03 6.57
C TYR A 166 7.07 -0.96 7.77
N LYS A 167 7.04 -2.28 7.54
CA LYS A 167 7.21 -3.28 8.60
C LYS A 167 8.66 -3.55 8.94
N HIS A 168 9.56 -3.50 7.94
CA HIS A 168 10.94 -3.97 8.07
C HIS A 168 12.01 -2.88 7.85
N GLY A 169 11.61 -1.61 7.71
CA GLY A 169 12.51 -0.50 7.33
C GLY A 169 13.75 -0.32 8.20
N GLU A 170 13.71 -0.68 9.49
CA GLU A 170 14.88 -0.64 10.38
C GLU A 170 15.96 -1.68 10.01
N ASN A 171 15.55 -2.84 9.48
CA ASN A 171 16.43 -3.94 9.06
C ASN A 171 16.27 -4.23 7.56
N TRP A 172 16.07 -3.16 6.78
CA TRP A 172 15.62 -3.26 5.40
C TRP A 172 16.51 -4.13 4.52
N GLU A 173 17.83 -3.93 4.59
CA GLU A 173 18.79 -4.66 3.75
C GLU A 173 18.75 -6.18 4.01
N THR A 174 18.60 -6.59 5.26
CA THR A 174 18.46 -8.01 5.62
C THR A 174 17.15 -8.57 5.08
N TYR A 175 16.03 -7.88 5.31
CA TYR A 175 14.73 -8.32 4.80
C TYR A 175 14.71 -8.41 3.27
N ALA A 176 15.28 -7.42 2.57
CA ALA A 176 15.33 -7.40 1.12
C ALA A 176 16.16 -8.56 0.55
N ALA A 177 17.29 -8.89 1.18
CA ALA A 177 18.12 -10.03 0.80
C ALA A 177 17.39 -11.37 1.03
N ASP A 178 16.73 -11.53 2.20
CA ASP A 178 15.96 -12.74 2.52
C ASP A 178 14.77 -12.92 1.57
N ALA A 179 14.04 -11.83 1.27
CA ALA A 179 12.95 -11.83 0.31
C ALA A 179 13.42 -12.12 -1.14
N ALA A 180 14.65 -11.75 -1.50
CA ALA A 180 15.21 -12.13 -2.80
C ALA A 180 15.52 -13.64 -2.87
N ALA A 181 15.87 -14.27 -1.73
CA ALA A 181 16.15 -15.70 -1.66
C ALA A 181 14.87 -16.56 -1.65
N ASP A 182 13.84 -16.15 -0.91
CA ASP A 182 12.52 -16.79 -0.88
C ASP A 182 11.39 -15.74 -0.91
N PHE A 183 11.07 -15.29 -2.11
CA PHE A 183 10.10 -14.21 -2.30
C PHE A 183 8.69 -14.58 -1.85
N ILE A 184 8.22 -15.79 -2.16
CA ILE A 184 6.85 -16.20 -1.83
C ILE A 184 6.72 -16.42 -0.34
N GLY A 185 7.69 -17.08 0.30
CA GLY A 185 7.71 -17.24 1.76
C GLY A 185 7.71 -15.89 2.48
N ALA A 186 8.56 -14.96 2.06
CA ALA A 186 8.62 -13.62 2.66
C ALA A 186 7.29 -12.85 2.51
N MET A 187 6.67 -12.86 1.33
CA MET A 187 5.38 -12.20 1.11
C MET A 187 4.25 -12.88 1.88
N THR A 188 4.22 -14.20 1.97
CA THR A 188 3.22 -14.90 2.79
C THR A 188 3.30 -14.48 4.26
N VAL A 189 4.50 -14.46 4.85
CA VAL A 189 4.69 -14.01 6.24
C VAL A 189 4.32 -12.53 6.43
N LEU A 190 4.60 -11.70 5.42
CA LEU A 190 4.24 -10.28 5.45
C LEU A 190 2.72 -10.10 5.59
N PHE A 191 1.93 -10.86 4.83
CA PHE A 191 0.47 -10.72 4.73
C PHE A 191 -0.34 -11.64 5.67
N GLU A 192 0.26 -12.67 6.27
CA GLU A 192 -0.40 -13.49 7.33
C GLU A 192 -0.50 -12.76 8.67
N CYS A 193 0.38 -11.79 8.90
CA CYS A 193 0.47 -11.01 10.15
C CYS A 193 -0.15 -9.60 10.04
N SER A 194 -0.90 -9.31 8.97
CA SER A 194 -1.48 -7.98 8.69
C SER A 194 -2.99 -7.92 8.83
#